data_AF-A0A1D9G8A2-F1
#
_entry.id   AF-A0A1D9G8A2-F1
#
_cell.length_a   1.000
_cell.length_b   1.000
_cell.length_c   1.000
_cell.angle_alpha   90.00
_cell.angle_beta   90.00
_cell.angle_gamma   90.00
#
_symmetry.space_group_name_H-M   'P 1'
#
loop_
_entity.id
_entity.type
_entity.pdbx_description
1 polymer ?
#
loop_
_entity_poly.entity_id
_entity_poly.type
_entity_poly.pdbx_seq_one_letter_code
_entity_poly.pdbx_strand_id
1 'polypeptide(L)'
;MLTEFQKQKFPRLFEMYDADNNGFIEQADFERFLESYSQLRSWEPGSPNYNSFQSKLMSRWDSMQKFADTNRDNRISLEEWLVYIENILNDQDAYEAEIKGIAGFVFSLFDTNGDEQLDLEEYRQWYRSAGRDENLANEVFKRLNLKDDDSISKEKHIELIDEFFRSEDPEAPGNFVFGQG
;
A
#
# COMPACT_ATOMS: atom_id res chain seq x y z
N MET A 1 -11.25 15.02 12.06
CA MET A 1 -10.13 14.73 12.99
C MET A 1 -9.96 13.24 13.14
N LEU A 2 -8.73 12.80 12.92
CA LEU A 2 -8.32 11.40 13.08
C LEU A 2 -8.50 10.92 14.52
N THR A 3 -8.89 9.65 14.68
CA THR A 3 -8.96 8.99 15.99
C THR A 3 -7.57 8.68 16.53
N GLU A 4 -7.46 8.39 17.83
CA GLU A 4 -6.17 8.04 18.44
C GLU A 4 -5.54 6.80 17.81
N PHE A 5 -6.36 5.82 17.40
CA PHE A 5 -5.87 4.64 16.69
C PHE A 5 -5.38 4.99 15.28
N GLN A 6 -6.15 5.78 14.53
CA GLN A 6 -5.75 6.26 13.19
C GLN A 6 -4.43 7.06 13.24
N LYS A 7 -4.22 7.87 14.28
CA LYS A 7 -2.97 8.61 14.50
C LYS A 7 -1.76 7.72 14.77
N GLN A 8 -1.93 6.49 15.25
CA GLN A 8 -0.83 5.53 15.40
C GLN A 8 -0.56 4.78 14.09
N LYS A 9 -1.61 4.58 13.31
CA LYS A 9 -1.63 3.74 12.12
C LYS A 9 -1.08 4.43 10.87
N PHE A 10 -1.50 5.67 10.61
CA PHE A 10 -1.09 6.39 9.40
C PHE A 10 0.38 6.80 9.36
N PRO A 11 1.06 7.11 10.49
CA PRO A 11 2.52 7.28 10.48
C PRO A 11 3.26 6.00 10.09
N ARG A 12 2.79 4.83 10.53
CA ARG A 12 3.42 3.57 10.11
C ARG A 12 3.20 3.27 8.64
N LEU A 13 2.08 3.71 8.05
CA LEU A 13 1.88 3.63 6.61
C LEU A 13 2.82 4.60 5.87
N PHE A 14 3.05 5.79 6.42
CA PHE A 14 4.02 6.74 5.89
C PHE A 14 5.43 6.14 5.83
N GLU A 15 5.88 5.50 6.93
CA GLU A 15 7.17 4.80 7.00
C GLU A 15 7.33 3.70 5.93
N MET A 16 6.23 3.15 5.40
CA MET A 16 6.30 2.18 4.31
C MET A 16 6.53 2.82 2.95
N TYR A 17 6.14 4.09 2.78
CA TYR A 17 6.43 4.86 1.57
C TYR A 17 7.82 5.50 1.60
N ASP A 18 8.30 5.91 2.78
CA ASP A 18 9.63 6.49 3.00
C ASP A 18 10.72 5.40 2.97
N ALA A 19 11.12 5.03 1.76
CA ALA A 19 12.01 3.89 1.52
C ALA A 19 13.42 4.10 2.07
N ASP A 20 13.93 5.35 2.10
CA ASP A 20 15.24 5.66 2.67
C ASP A 20 15.20 6.12 4.15
N ASN A 21 14.00 6.18 4.74
CA ASN A 21 13.74 6.58 6.13
C ASN A 21 14.25 8.00 6.45
N ASN A 22 14.16 8.92 5.48
CA ASN A 22 14.62 10.29 5.65
C ASN A 22 13.56 11.23 6.27
N GLY A 23 12.36 10.72 6.53
CA GLY A 23 11.23 11.44 7.10
C GLY A 23 10.36 12.14 6.06
N PHE A 24 10.56 11.86 4.78
CA PHE A 24 9.78 12.41 3.67
C PHE A 24 9.41 11.30 2.68
N ILE A 25 8.27 11.47 2.02
CA ILE A 25 7.97 10.68 0.82
C ILE A 25 8.34 11.51 -0.40
N GLU A 26 9.21 10.98 -1.23
CA GLU A 26 9.76 11.62 -2.42
C GLU A 26 9.61 10.72 -3.65
N GLN A 27 9.75 11.30 -4.85
CA GLN A 27 9.83 10.52 -6.09
C GLN A 27 10.92 9.44 -6.02
N ALA A 28 12.04 9.74 -5.37
CA ALA A 28 13.16 8.83 -5.20
C ALA A 28 12.78 7.54 -4.45
N ASP A 29 11.81 7.59 -3.52
CA ASP A 29 11.36 6.39 -2.81
C ASP A 29 10.60 5.43 -3.72
N PHE A 30 9.77 5.98 -4.61
CA PHE A 30 9.10 5.20 -5.65
C PHE A 30 10.10 4.59 -6.64
N GLU A 31 11.15 5.32 -7.00
CA GLU A 31 12.22 4.82 -7.88
C GLU A 31 13.05 3.71 -7.20
N ARG A 32 13.40 3.86 -5.92
CA ARG A 32 14.07 2.81 -5.13
C ARG A 32 13.22 1.56 -5.00
N PHE A 33 11.92 1.75 -4.79
CA PHE A 33 10.96 0.65 -4.74
C PHE A 33 10.85 -0.06 -6.09
N LEU A 34 10.77 0.68 -7.21
CA LEU A 34 10.82 0.13 -8.57
C LEU A 34 12.09 -0.69 -8.81
N GLU A 35 13.25 -0.14 -8.46
CA GLU A 35 14.54 -0.84 -8.62
C GLU A 35 14.57 -2.14 -7.81
N SER A 36 14.23 -2.07 -6.52
CA SER A 36 14.22 -3.24 -5.64
C SER A 36 13.23 -4.31 -6.11
N TYR A 37 12.02 -3.88 -6.49
CA TYR A 37 10.97 -4.79 -6.94
C TYR A 37 11.28 -5.40 -8.31
N SER A 38 11.82 -4.63 -9.26
CA SER A 38 12.24 -5.16 -10.56
C SER A 38 13.38 -6.17 -10.44
N GLN A 39 14.36 -5.95 -9.55
CA GLN A 39 15.41 -6.92 -9.26
C GLN A 39 14.85 -8.22 -8.67
N LEU A 40 13.96 -8.12 -7.68
CA LEU A 40 13.26 -9.27 -7.10
C LEU A 40 12.54 -10.10 -8.17
N ARG A 41 11.91 -9.42 -9.12
CA ARG A 41 11.14 -10.05 -10.21
C ARG A 41 12.00 -10.41 -11.43
N SER A 42 13.30 -10.13 -11.41
CA SER A 42 14.20 -10.27 -12.57
C SER A 42 13.66 -9.58 -13.82
N TRP A 43 13.02 -8.42 -13.64
CA TRP A 43 12.55 -7.59 -14.74
C TRP A 43 13.68 -6.67 -15.22
N GLU A 44 14.00 -6.77 -16.51
CA GLU A 44 14.97 -5.88 -17.14
C GLU A 44 14.38 -4.46 -17.27
N PRO A 45 15.17 -3.40 -17.03
CA PRO A 45 14.77 -2.03 -17.35
C PRO A 45 14.31 -1.90 -18.81
N GLY A 46 13.15 -1.28 -19.01
CA GLY A 46 12.54 -1.12 -20.34
C GLY A 46 11.69 -2.30 -20.82
N SER A 47 11.64 -3.42 -20.07
CA SER A 47 10.70 -4.51 -20.37
C SER A 47 9.23 -4.06 -20.20
N PRO A 48 8.26 -4.74 -20.83
CA PRO A 48 6.84 -4.39 -20.68
C PRO A 48 6.36 -4.34 -19.23
N ASN A 49 6.78 -5.30 -18.40
CA ASN A 49 6.43 -5.34 -16.98
C ASN A 49 7.06 -4.18 -16.21
N TYR A 50 8.34 -3.91 -16.44
CA TYR A 50 9.04 -2.77 -15.84
C TYR A 50 8.35 -1.44 -16.18
N ASN A 51 8.08 -1.18 -17.45
CA ASN A 51 7.48 0.09 -17.89
C ASN A 51 6.04 0.26 -17.38
N SER A 52 5.26 -0.82 -17.39
CA SER A 52 3.90 -0.84 -16.85
C SER A 52 3.90 -0.49 -15.36
N PHE A 53 4.80 -1.12 -14.60
CA PHE A 53 4.92 -0.89 -13.16
C PHE A 53 5.46 0.50 -12.82
N GLN A 54 6.50 0.96 -13.52
CA GLN A 54 7.02 2.32 -13.41
C GLN A 54 5.93 3.36 -13.66
N SER A 55 5.12 3.18 -14.71
CA SER A 55 4.03 4.11 -15.03
C SER A 55 3.00 4.20 -13.91
N LYS A 56 2.65 3.06 -13.28
CA LYS A 56 1.75 3.02 -12.12
C LYS A 56 2.34 3.73 -10.91
N LEU A 57 3.61 3.49 -10.59
CA LEU A 57 4.31 4.14 -9.48
C LEU A 57 4.39 5.65 -9.67
N MET A 58 4.78 6.13 -10.86
CA MET A 58 4.88 7.56 -11.13
C MET A 58 3.51 8.22 -11.13
N SER A 59 2.48 7.57 -11.69
CA SER A 59 1.10 8.09 -11.59
C SER A 59 0.62 8.17 -10.14
N ARG A 60 1.07 7.25 -9.26
CA ARG A 60 0.74 7.28 -7.84
C ARG A 60 1.44 8.45 -7.16
N TRP A 61 2.73 8.63 -7.42
CA TRP A 61 3.51 9.77 -6.92
C TRP A 61 2.89 11.11 -7.35
N ASP A 62 2.61 11.30 -8.64
CA ASP A 62 2.02 12.54 -9.16
C ASP A 62 0.69 12.89 -8.50
N SER A 63 -0.17 11.87 -8.29
CA SER A 63 -1.45 12.05 -7.60
C SER A 63 -1.22 12.47 -6.15
N MET A 64 -0.35 11.77 -5.44
CA MET A 64 -0.08 12.02 -4.03
C MET A 64 0.55 13.39 -3.80
N GLN A 65 1.57 13.75 -4.60
CA GLN A 65 2.19 15.08 -4.56
C GLN A 65 1.16 16.18 -4.78
N LYS A 66 0.28 16.04 -5.79
CA LYS A 66 -0.73 17.06 -6.10
C LYS A 66 -1.67 17.39 -4.93
N PHE A 67 -1.98 16.40 -4.09
CA PHE A 67 -2.97 16.57 -3.01
C PHE A 67 -2.35 16.71 -1.62
N ALA A 68 -1.14 16.18 -1.40
CA ALA A 68 -0.46 16.18 -0.11
C ALA A 68 0.64 17.24 0.02
N ASP A 69 1.38 17.56 -1.06
CA ASP A 69 2.47 18.56 -1.02
C ASP A 69 1.89 19.98 -1.02
N THR A 70 1.61 20.49 0.17
CA THR A 70 0.97 21.80 0.36
C THR A 70 1.96 22.96 0.22
N ASN A 71 3.22 22.73 0.61
CA ASN A 71 4.27 23.73 0.59
C ASN A 71 5.02 23.81 -0.75
N ARG A 72 4.80 22.82 -1.64
CA ARG A 72 5.38 22.67 -2.98
C ARG A 72 6.89 22.51 -2.99
N ASP A 73 7.44 21.82 -2.01
CA ASP A 73 8.87 21.52 -1.93
C ASP A 73 9.25 20.20 -2.64
N ASN A 74 8.28 19.56 -3.29
CA ASN A 74 8.37 18.26 -3.99
C ASN A 74 8.57 17.06 -3.08
N ARG A 75 8.27 17.21 -1.79
CA ARG A 75 8.39 16.16 -0.78
C ARG A 75 7.15 16.20 0.09
N ILE A 76 6.79 15.07 0.68
CA ILE A 76 5.63 15.00 1.56
C ILE A 76 6.13 14.71 2.96
N SER A 77 5.97 15.67 3.85
CA SER A 77 6.24 15.51 5.29
C SER A 77 5.18 14.63 5.96
N LEU A 78 5.48 14.11 7.15
CA LEU A 78 4.50 13.38 7.96
C LEU A 78 3.27 14.25 8.28
N GLU A 79 3.48 15.54 8.55
CA GLU A 79 2.40 16.48 8.84
C GLU A 79 1.48 16.65 7.63
N GLU A 80 2.04 16.84 6.43
CA GLU A 80 1.30 16.93 5.17
C GLU A 80 0.54 15.64 4.85
N TRP A 81 1.19 14.51 5.07
CA TRP A 81 0.57 13.19 4.95
C TRP A 81 -0.67 13.05 5.84
N LEU A 82 -0.56 13.41 7.13
CA LEU A 82 -1.69 13.29 8.06
C LEU A 82 -2.85 14.23 7.69
N VAL A 83 -2.54 15.45 7.25
CA VAL A 83 -3.57 16.40 6.75
C VAL A 83 -4.23 15.87 5.48
N TYR A 84 -3.45 15.30 4.55
CA TYR A 84 -3.96 14.67 3.35
C TYR A 84 -4.91 13.52 3.67
N ILE A 85 -4.53 12.59 4.54
CA ILE A 85 -5.40 11.48 4.96
C ILE A 85 -6.67 11.99 5.66
N GLU A 86 -6.56 13.02 6.51
CA GLU A 86 -7.73 13.62 7.16
C GLU A 86 -8.69 14.23 6.12
N ASN A 87 -8.18 14.93 5.11
CA ASN A 87 -9.00 15.51 4.05
C ASN A 87 -9.72 14.42 3.24
N ILE A 88 -9.03 13.34 2.91
CA ILE A 88 -9.61 12.18 2.22
C ILE A 88 -10.73 11.57 3.06
N LEU A 89 -10.53 11.37 4.36
CA LEU A 89 -11.54 10.77 5.23
C LEU A 89 -12.79 11.65 5.44
N ASN A 90 -12.67 12.96 5.23
CA ASN A 90 -13.77 13.92 5.38
C ASN A 90 -14.56 14.18 4.09
N ASP A 91 -14.06 13.75 2.93
CA ASP A 91 -14.71 13.92 1.61
C ASP A 91 -15.01 12.56 1.00
N GLN A 92 -16.30 12.20 0.91
CA GLN A 92 -16.73 10.88 0.46
C GLN A 92 -16.34 10.58 -0.99
N ASP A 93 -16.40 11.56 -1.90
CA ASP A 93 -16.09 11.34 -3.31
C ASP A 93 -14.57 11.20 -3.50
N ALA A 94 -13.79 12.03 -2.80
CA ALA A 94 -12.34 11.91 -2.78
C ALA A 94 -11.90 10.58 -2.15
N TYR A 95 -12.54 10.18 -1.05
CA TYR A 95 -12.31 8.91 -0.36
C TYR A 95 -12.48 7.72 -1.29
N GLU A 96 -13.62 7.61 -1.97
CA GLU A 96 -13.90 6.46 -2.84
C GLU A 96 -12.90 6.36 -4.00
N ALA A 97 -12.52 7.48 -4.59
CA ALA A 97 -11.52 7.50 -5.66
C ALA A 97 -10.13 7.10 -5.13
N GLU A 98 -9.74 7.64 -3.99
CA GLU A 98 -8.43 7.41 -3.38
C GLU A 98 -8.27 5.96 -2.90
N ILE A 99 -9.26 5.41 -2.17
CA ILE A 99 -9.23 4.03 -1.69
C ILE A 99 -9.17 3.04 -2.86
N LYS A 100 -9.94 3.26 -3.93
CA LYS A 100 -9.85 2.43 -5.14
C LYS A 100 -8.47 2.51 -5.78
N GLY A 101 -7.86 3.69 -5.79
CA GLY A 101 -6.50 3.91 -6.28
C GLY A 101 -5.44 3.17 -5.44
N ILE A 102 -5.47 3.33 -4.12
CA ILE A 102 -4.57 2.66 -3.19
C ILE A 102 -4.75 1.15 -3.26
N ALA A 103 -5.99 0.66 -3.17
CA ALA A 103 -6.28 -0.75 -3.24
C ALA A 103 -5.82 -1.36 -4.56
N GLY A 104 -6.09 -0.70 -5.70
CA GLY A 104 -5.61 -1.18 -7.00
C GLY A 104 -4.08 -1.19 -7.11
N PHE A 105 -3.41 -0.17 -6.55
CA PHE A 105 -1.96 -0.11 -6.51
C PHE A 105 -1.37 -1.23 -5.65
N VAL A 106 -1.81 -1.35 -4.39
CA VAL A 106 -1.37 -2.39 -3.45
C VAL A 106 -1.67 -3.77 -4.01
N PHE A 107 -2.86 -4.01 -4.55
CA PHE A 107 -3.21 -5.27 -5.20
C PHE A 107 -2.19 -5.64 -6.27
N SER A 108 -1.79 -4.68 -7.12
CA SER A 108 -0.78 -4.93 -8.17
C SER A 108 0.65 -5.16 -7.67
N LEU A 109 0.92 -4.89 -6.39
CA LEU A 109 2.18 -5.28 -5.74
C LEU A 109 2.18 -6.76 -5.35
N PHE A 110 1.02 -7.30 -4.96
CA PHE A 110 0.89 -8.69 -4.53
C PHE A 110 0.55 -9.62 -5.70
N ASP A 111 -0.33 -9.21 -6.62
CA ASP A 111 -0.76 -9.98 -7.79
C ASP A 111 0.38 -10.08 -8.81
N THR A 112 1.13 -11.15 -8.72
CA THR A 112 2.33 -11.39 -9.53
C THR A 112 2.02 -12.10 -10.83
N ASN A 113 0.98 -12.93 -10.85
CA ASN A 113 0.62 -13.73 -12.01
C ASN A 113 -0.42 -13.02 -12.92
N GLY A 114 -1.02 -11.93 -12.45
CA GLY A 114 -1.99 -11.11 -13.17
C GLY A 114 -3.36 -11.77 -13.30
N ASP A 115 -3.71 -12.71 -12.43
CA ASP A 115 -4.98 -13.44 -12.47
C ASP A 115 -6.12 -12.73 -11.72
N GLU A 116 -5.85 -11.51 -11.23
CA GLU A 116 -6.77 -10.69 -10.44
C GLU A 116 -7.22 -11.34 -9.12
N GLN A 117 -6.41 -12.27 -8.59
CA GLN A 117 -6.59 -12.88 -7.28
C GLN A 117 -5.25 -12.85 -6.52
N LEU A 118 -5.31 -12.82 -5.19
CA LEU A 118 -4.11 -12.94 -4.35
C LEU A 118 -4.11 -14.30 -3.67
N ASP A 119 -3.18 -15.17 -4.04
CA ASP A 119 -3.02 -16.46 -3.38
C ASP A 119 -2.00 -16.39 -2.21
N LEU A 120 -1.89 -17.50 -1.47
CA LEU A 120 -0.99 -17.58 -0.33
C LEU A 120 0.50 -17.51 -0.74
N GLU A 121 0.88 -18.05 -1.90
CA GLU A 121 2.26 -18.02 -2.36
C GLU A 121 2.68 -16.60 -2.74
N GLU A 122 1.77 -15.82 -3.33
CA GLU A 122 2.01 -14.39 -3.62
C GLU A 122 2.23 -13.57 -2.35
N TYR A 123 1.44 -13.82 -1.29
CA TYR A 123 1.68 -13.24 0.03
C TYR A 123 3.04 -13.67 0.61
N ARG A 124 3.41 -14.96 0.52
CA ARG A 124 4.71 -15.43 1.00
C ARG A 124 5.86 -14.79 0.24
N GLN A 125 5.76 -14.66 -1.07
CA GLN A 125 6.78 -14.02 -1.89
C GLN A 125 6.98 -12.56 -1.49
N TRP A 126 5.90 -11.83 -1.21
CA TRP A 126 5.99 -10.46 -0.71
C TRP A 126 6.74 -10.39 0.62
N TYR A 127 6.37 -11.23 1.60
CA TYR A 127 7.05 -11.25 2.90
C TYR A 127 8.52 -11.65 2.78
N ARG A 128 8.82 -12.65 1.95
CA ARG A 128 10.20 -13.08 1.64
C ARG A 128 11.00 -11.92 1.05
N SER A 129 10.40 -11.14 0.16
CA SER A 129 11.06 -9.97 -0.44
C SER A 129 11.32 -8.83 0.55
N ALA A 130 10.43 -8.66 1.53
CA ALA A 130 10.58 -7.71 2.62
C ALA A 130 11.51 -8.22 3.74
N GLY A 131 12.11 -9.41 3.59
CA GLY A 131 12.95 -10.04 4.62
C GLY A 131 12.19 -10.48 5.88
N ARG A 132 10.88 -10.67 5.77
CA ARG A 132 9.98 -11.07 6.88
C ARG A 132 9.71 -12.57 6.88
N ASP A 133 9.26 -13.08 8.03
CA ASP A 133 8.94 -14.50 8.23
C ASP A 133 7.73 -14.93 7.36
N GLU A 134 7.87 -16.02 6.61
CA GLU A 134 6.80 -16.60 5.80
C GLU A 134 5.67 -17.20 6.66
N ASN A 135 5.95 -17.58 7.91
CA ASN A 135 4.90 -18.00 8.84
C ASN A 135 3.94 -16.86 9.16
N LEU A 136 4.46 -15.63 9.29
CA LEU A 136 3.64 -14.44 9.48
C LEU A 136 2.75 -14.19 8.25
N ALA A 137 3.25 -14.45 7.04
CA ALA A 137 2.42 -14.38 5.83
C ALA A 137 1.23 -15.34 5.88
N ASN A 138 1.42 -16.56 6.38
CA ASN A 138 0.32 -17.53 6.53
C ASN A 138 -0.73 -17.06 7.55
N GLU A 139 -0.29 -16.55 8.70
CA GLU A 139 -1.17 -16.06 9.75
C GLU A 139 -1.97 -14.85 9.28
N VAL A 140 -1.31 -13.89 8.63
CA VAL A 140 -1.94 -12.71 8.06
C VAL A 140 -2.91 -13.10 6.95
N PHE A 141 -2.50 -13.95 6.00
CA PHE A 141 -3.39 -14.40 4.93
C PHE A 141 -4.66 -15.05 5.47
N LYS A 142 -4.53 -15.96 6.45
CA LYS A 142 -5.69 -16.60 7.09
C LYS A 142 -6.59 -15.61 7.80
N ARG A 143 -6.02 -14.56 8.40
CA ARG A 143 -6.78 -13.50 9.07
C ARG A 143 -7.53 -12.60 8.09
N LEU A 144 -6.94 -12.31 6.93
CA LEU A 144 -7.55 -11.51 5.86
C LEU A 144 -8.61 -12.31 5.09
N ASN A 145 -8.36 -13.60 4.87
CA ASN A 145 -9.20 -14.49 4.09
C ASN A 145 -10.13 -15.34 4.98
N LEU A 146 -11.03 -14.66 5.71
CA LEU A 146 -11.92 -15.27 6.72
C LEU A 146 -12.85 -16.38 6.19
N LYS A 147 -13.04 -16.48 4.87
CA LYS A 147 -13.91 -17.49 4.25
C LYS A 147 -13.19 -18.81 3.93
N ASP A 148 -11.88 -18.91 4.19
CA ASP A 148 -11.07 -20.10 3.85
C ASP A 148 -11.13 -20.43 2.35
N ASP A 149 -11.27 -19.41 1.49
CA ASP A 149 -11.11 -19.58 0.03
C ASP A 149 -9.60 -19.71 -0.30
N ASP A 150 -9.25 -20.24 -1.47
CA ASP A 150 -7.83 -20.39 -1.84
C ASP A 150 -7.14 -19.06 -2.19
N SER A 151 -7.92 -17.97 -2.36
CA SER A 151 -7.44 -16.66 -2.79
C SER A 151 -8.27 -15.50 -2.21
N ILE A 152 -7.70 -14.28 -2.24
CA ILE A 152 -8.37 -13.02 -1.91
C ILE A 152 -8.67 -12.29 -3.23
N SER A 153 -9.94 -12.07 -3.54
CA SER A 153 -10.33 -11.32 -4.75
C SER A 153 -10.01 -9.83 -4.62
N LYS A 154 -9.96 -9.13 -5.76
CA LYS A 154 -9.79 -7.68 -5.82
C LYS A 154 -10.85 -6.91 -5.04
N GLU A 155 -12.11 -7.34 -5.09
CA GLU A 155 -13.21 -6.73 -4.34
C GLU A 155 -12.96 -6.88 -2.83
N LYS A 156 -12.56 -8.08 -2.39
CA LYS A 156 -12.26 -8.31 -0.98
C LYS A 156 -11.05 -7.50 -0.52
N HIS A 157 -10.04 -7.35 -1.38
CA HIS A 157 -8.90 -6.49 -1.08
C HIS A 157 -9.30 -5.01 -0.92
N ILE A 158 -10.21 -4.51 -1.75
CA ILE A 158 -10.75 -3.14 -1.60
C ILE A 158 -11.48 -3.00 -0.26
N GLU A 159 -12.29 -3.98 0.15
CA GLU A 159 -12.95 -3.97 1.47
C GLU A 159 -11.93 -3.93 2.62
N LEU A 160 -10.84 -4.71 2.52
CA LEU A 160 -9.80 -4.76 3.56
C LEU A 160 -9.04 -3.43 3.66
N ILE A 161 -8.78 -2.77 2.52
CA ILE A 161 -8.19 -1.43 2.49
C ILE A 161 -9.17 -0.41 3.06
N ASP A 162 -10.45 -0.46 2.69
CA ASP A 162 -11.48 0.42 3.28
C ASP A 162 -11.56 0.26 4.81
N GLU A 163 -11.58 -0.99 5.29
CA GLU A 163 -11.53 -1.31 6.72
C GLU A 163 -10.25 -0.78 7.36
N PHE A 164 -9.11 -0.82 6.67
CA PHE A 164 -7.88 -0.21 7.17
C PHE A 164 -8.07 1.31 7.38
N PHE A 165 -8.64 2.04 6.44
CA PHE A 165 -8.73 3.50 6.61
C PHE A 165 -9.82 3.93 7.62
N ARG A 166 -10.91 3.17 7.76
CA ARG A 166 -12.06 3.55 8.61
C ARG A 166 -12.11 2.89 9.98
N SER A 167 -11.57 1.69 10.14
CA SER A 167 -11.74 0.94 11.38
C SER A 167 -10.98 1.58 12.54
N GLU A 168 -11.67 1.69 13.67
CA GLU A 168 -11.08 2.02 14.97
C GLU A 168 -10.79 0.77 15.81
N ASP A 169 -11.24 -0.41 15.36
CA ASP A 169 -10.98 -1.69 16.03
C ASP A 169 -9.55 -2.14 15.69
N PRO A 170 -8.64 -2.25 16.68
CA PRO A 170 -7.27 -2.73 16.47
C PRO A 170 -7.22 -4.17 15.92
N GLU A 171 -8.24 -4.98 16.19
CA GLU A 171 -8.29 -6.39 15.79
C GLU A 171 -8.91 -6.61 14.40
N ALA A 172 -9.39 -5.54 13.75
CA ALA A 172 -9.98 -5.61 12.41
C ALA A 172 -9.01 -6.22 11.39
N PRO A 173 -9.43 -7.19 10.56
CA PRO A 173 -8.57 -7.85 9.58
C PRO A 173 -7.80 -6.88 8.68
N GLY A 174 -8.44 -5.80 8.21
CA GLY A 174 -7.84 -4.78 7.36
C GLY A 174 -6.55 -4.16 7.94
N ASN A 175 -6.40 -4.11 9.27
CA ASN A 175 -5.19 -3.60 9.92
C ASN A 175 -3.94 -4.42 9.59
N PHE A 176 -4.12 -5.68 9.21
CA PHE A 176 -3.05 -6.64 8.93
C PHE A 176 -2.65 -6.68 7.45
N VAL A 177 -3.34 -5.94 6.56
CA VAL A 177 -3.05 -5.93 5.10
C VAL A 177 -1.59 -5.58 4.82
N PHE A 178 -1.02 -4.67 5.59
CA PHE A 178 0.38 -4.25 5.46
C PHE A 178 1.34 -5.01 6.41
N GLY A 179 0.88 -6.12 6.99
CA GLY A 179 1.67 -6.98 7.87
C GLY A 179 2.02 -6.37 9.21
N GLN A 180 1.17 -5.48 9.73
CA GLN A 180 1.29 -4.97 11.10
C GLN A 180 0.45 -5.82 12.03
N GLY A 181 1.13 -6.52 12.93
CA GLY A 181 0.62 -7.11 14.17
C GLY A 181 1.56 -6.74 15.30
#